data_AF-A0A4Q6A760-F1
#
_entry.id   AF-A0A4Q6A760-F1
#
_cell.length_a   1.000
_cell.length_b   1.000
_cell.length_c   1.000
_cell.angle_alpha   90.00
_cell.angle_beta   90.00
_cell.angle_gamma   90.00
#
_symmetry.space_group_name_H-M   'P 1'
#
loop_
_entity.id
_entity.type
_entity.pdbx_description
1 polymer ?
#
loop_
_entity_poly.entity_id
_entity_poly.type
_entity_poly.pdbx_seq_one_letter_code
_entity_poly.pdbx_strand_id
1 'polypeptide(L)'
;MSALPQTLLNFKTNLHQQRSKSTAWAIIDDYFSFFDHEAWRKDLWQMLVGTVTSEQMDQLEKAMARLDLFFFYEYTTMVLEAVALLRAKKKKYRKRNRREW
;
A
#
# COMPACT_ATOMS: atom_id res chain seq x y z
N MET A 1 20.73 -6.73 -6.79
CA MET A 1 19.98 -5.46 -6.70
C MET A 1 18.80 -5.54 -7.66
N SER A 2 17.59 -5.77 -7.16
CA SER A 2 16.38 -5.72 -8.00
C SER A 2 16.10 -4.26 -8.32
N ALA A 3 16.41 -3.82 -9.54
CA ALA A 3 16.02 -2.50 -10.01
C ALA A 3 14.50 -2.36 -9.88
N LEU A 4 14.04 -1.31 -9.20
CA LEU A 4 12.61 -0.96 -9.19
C LEU A 4 12.14 -0.84 -10.65
N PRO A 5 11.00 -1.44 -11.03
CA PRO A 5 10.41 -1.24 -12.35
C PRO A 5 10.39 0.25 -12.72
N GLN A 6 10.75 0.59 -13.96
CA GLN A 6 10.87 1.98 -14.43
C GLN A 6 9.62 2.81 -14.13
N THR A 7 8.44 2.18 -14.15
CA THR A 7 7.15 2.78 -13.78
C THR A 7 7.15 3.32 -12.34
N LEU A 8 7.69 2.58 -11.37
CA LEU A 8 7.78 3.02 -9.97
C LEU A 8 8.78 4.16 -9.78
N LEU A 9 9.89 4.15 -10.51
CA LEU A 9 10.85 5.27 -10.53
C LEU A 9 10.20 6.54 -11.05
N ASN A 10 9.46 6.44 -12.16
CA ASN A 10 8.74 7.55 -12.74
C ASN A 10 7.67 8.10 -11.78
N PHE A 11 6.93 7.23 -11.10
CA PHE A 11 5.96 7.66 -10.09
C PHE A 11 6.60 8.37 -8.90
N LYS A 12 7.73 7.87 -8.40
CA LYS A 12 8.47 8.51 -7.31
C LYS A 12 8.94 9.91 -7.70
N THR A 13 9.56 10.05 -8.87
CA THR A 13 10.01 11.34 -9.39
C THR A 13 8.85 12.31 -9.58
N ASN A 14 7.75 11.86 -10.20
CA ASN A 14 6.57 12.69 -10.44
C ASN A 14 5.88 13.11 -9.13
N LEU A 15 5.84 12.27 -8.10
CA LEU A 15 5.25 12.63 -6.81
C LEU A 15 6.07 13.73 -6.11
N HIS A 16 7.40 13.68 -6.23
CA HIS A 16 8.29 14.68 -5.64
C HIS A 16 8.30 16.00 -6.41
N GLN A 17 8.23 15.95 -7.74
CA GLN A 17 8.30 17.14 -8.60
C GLN A 17 6.93 17.78 -8.84
N GLN A 18 5.86 16.99 -8.93
CA GLN A 18 4.50 17.44 -9.23
C GLN A 18 3.51 16.77 -8.28
N ARG A 19 3.36 17.37 -7.10
CA ARG A 19 2.40 16.97 -6.03
C ARG A 19 0.94 17.25 -6.42
N SER A 20 0.52 16.76 -7.60
CA SER A 20 -0.83 16.96 -8.10
C SER A 20 -1.76 15.84 -7.64
N LYS A 21 -3.05 16.19 -7.48
CA LYS A 21 -4.11 15.21 -7.18
C LYS A 21 -4.22 14.14 -8.27
N SER A 22 -3.98 14.47 -9.54
CA SER A 22 -4.07 13.48 -10.62
C SER A 22 -2.93 12.46 -10.54
N THR A 23 -1.70 12.92 -10.26
CA THR A 23 -0.51 12.08 -10.09
C THR A 23 -0.70 11.09 -8.93
N ALA A 24 -1.17 11.57 -7.78
CA ALA A 24 -1.44 10.72 -6.62
C ALA A 24 -2.49 9.63 -6.95
N TRP A 25 -3.56 10.00 -7.67
CA TRP A 25 -4.56 9.03 -8.10
C TRP A 25 -4.06 8.04 -9.14
N ALA A 26 -3.17 8.45 -10.05
CA ALA A 26 -2.58 7.55 -11.04
C ALA A 26 -1.76 6.45 -10.33
N ILE A 27 -0.97 6.81 -9.31
CA ILE A 27 -0.20 5.88 -8.50
C ILE A 27 -1.11 4.90 -7.75
N ILE A 28 -2.18 5.41 -7.11
CA ILE A 28 -3.17 4.57 -6.43
C ILE A 28 -3.83 3.61 -7.43
N ASP A 29 -4.27 4.12 -8.58
CA ASP A 29 -4.95 3.30 -9.57
C ASP A 29 -4.06 2.18 -10.14
N ASP A 30 -2.78 2.49 -10.36
CA ASP A 30 -1.75 1.55 -10.82
C ASP A 30 -1.42 0.51 -9.74
N TYR A 31 -1.16 0.93 -8.49
CA TYR A 31 -0.93 0.02 -7.37
C TYR A 31 -2.06 -1.01 -7.19
N PHE A 32 -3.31 -0.55 -7.16
CA PHE A 32 -4.50 -1.42 -7.07
C PHE A 32 -4.93 -2.03 -8.42
N SER A 33 -4.06 -2.01 -9.43
CA SER A 33 -4.18 -2.84 -10.64
C SER A 33 -3.24 -4.04 -10.61
N PHE A 34 -2.10 -3.91 -9.91
CA PHE A 34 -1.12 -4.98 -9.73
C PHE A 34 -1.38 -5.82 -8.47
N PHE A 35 -1.84 -5.20 -7.39
CA PHE A 35 -2.08 -5.89 -6.12
C PHE A 35 -3.57 -6.08 -5.89
N ASP A 36 -3.99 -7.34 -5.83
CA ASP A 36 -5.35 -7.69 -5.42
C ASP A 36 -5.52 -7.45 -3.91
N HIS A 37 -6.75 -7.21 -3.47
CA HIS A 37 -7.04 -6.72 -2.13
C HIS A 37 -6.62 -7.72 -1.01
N GLU A 38 -6.57 -9.00 -1.33
CA GLU A 38 -6.07 -10.04 -0.43
C GLU A 38 -4.55 -10.24 -0.48
N ALA A 39 -3.91 -9.88 -1.61
CA ALA A 39 -2.49 -10.12 -1.83
C ALA A 39 -1.63 -9.29 -0.86
N TRP A 40 -1.91 -7.98 -0.74
CA TRP A 40 -1.12 -7.11 0.12
C TRP A 40 -1.31 -7.41 1.62
N ARG A 41 -2.51 -7.81 2.06
CA ARG A 41 -2.72 -8.25 3.46
C ARG A 41 -1.90 -9.49 3.77
N LYS A 42 -1.89 -10.46 2.86
CA LYS A 42 -1.10 -11.69 3.00
C LYS A 42 0.40 -11.39 3.06
N ASP A 43 0.90 -10.51 2.20
CA ASP A 43 2.31 -10.14 2.16
C ASP A 43 2.73 -9.41 3.45
N LEU A 44 1.93 -8.45 3.92
CA LEU A 44 2.16 -7.75 5.18
C LEU A 44 2.12 -8.70 6.38
N TRP A 45 1.18 -9.66 6.38
CA TRP A 45 1.08 -10.69 7.42
C TRP A 45 2.31 -11.60 7.44
N GLN A 46 2.78 -12.05 6.26
CA GLN A 46 3.99 -12.87 6.17
C GLN A 46 5.23 -12.12 6.67
N MET A 47 5.35 -10.83 6.36
CA MET A 47 6.43 -9.98 6.86
C MET A 47 6.37 -9.83 8.39
N LEU A 48 5.18 -9.61 8.94
CA LEU A 48 4.96 -9.57 10.39
C LEU A 48 5.37 -10.89 11.04
N VAL A 49 4.81 -12.02 10.59
CA VAL A 49 5.11 -13.34 11.15
C VAL A 49 6.59 -13.65 11.07
N GLY A 50 7.21 -13.50 9.89
CA GLY A 50 8.63 -13.82 9.71
C GLY A 50 9.55 -13.02 10.61
N THR A 51 9.21 -11.76 10.89
CA THR A 51 9.99 -10.91 11.78
C THR A 51 9.75 -11.27 13.25
N VAL A 52 8.50 -11.54 13.64
CA VAL A 52 8.11 -11.93 15.01
C VAL A 52 8.71 -13.28 15.42
N THR A 53 8.79 -14.22 14.46
CA THR A 53 9.32 -15.59 14.66
C THR A 53 10.82 -15.70 14.45
N SER A 54 11.50 -14.63 14.01
CA SER A 54 12.95 -14.68 13.78
C SER A 54 13.70 -14.92 15.09
N GLU A 55 14.43 -16.03 15.16
CA GLU A 55 15.20 -16.38 16.36
C GLU A 55 16.45 -15.50 16.57
N GLN A 56 16.87 -14.76 15.54
CA GLN A 56 18.14 -14.02 15.50
C GLN A 56 18.15 -12.70 16.31
N MET A 57 17.00 -12.17 16.73
CA MET A 57 16.93 -10.94 17.53
C MET A 57 17.00 -11.21 19.04
N ASP A 58 17.59 -10.27 19.80
CA ASP A 58 17.60 -10.34 21.27
C ASP A 58 16.17 -10.29 21.86
N GLN A 59 15.94 -10.87 23.05
CA GLN A 59 14.58 -10.99 23.61
C GLN A 59 13.91 -9.64 23.91
N LEU A 60 14.68 -8.63 24.34
CA LEU A 60 14.15 -7.30 24.64
C LEU A 60 13.82 -6.55 23.34
N GLU A 61 14.72 -6.62 22.36
CA GLU A 61 14.53 -6.07 21.01
C GLU A 61 13.33 -6.73 20.31
N LYS A 62 13.14 -8.04 20.46
CA LYS A 62 11.97 -8.77 19.98
C LYS A 62 10.67 -8.21 20.55
N ALA A 63 10.60 -7.92 21.85
CA ALA A 63 9.36 -7.48 22.48
C ALA A 63 8.93 -6.08 21.99
N MET A 64 9.87 -5.13 21.89
CA MET A 64 9.58 -3.79 21.36
C MET A 64 9.29 -3.82 19.86
N ALA A 65 10.10 -4.54 19.08
CA ALA A 65 9.88 -4.69 17.63
C ALA A 65 8.52 -5.34 17.32
N ARG A 66 8.07 -6.31 18.12
CA ARG A 66 6.76 -6.97 17.94
C ARG A 66 5.59 -6.00 18.03
N LEU A 67 5.59 -5.09 19.01
CA LEU A 67 4.53 -4.11 19.16
C LEU A 67 4.53 -3.14 17.97
N ASP A 68 5.70 -2.59 17.63
CA ASP A 68 5.83 -1.63 16.53
C ASP A 68 5.43 -2.25 15.18
N LEU A 69 5.81 -3.51 14.94
CA LEU A 69 5.46 -4.24 13.71
C LEU A 69 3.97 -4.57 13.65
N PHE A 70 3.35 -4.92 14.78
CA PHE A 70 1.91 -5.16 14.85
C PHE A 70 1.13 -3.86 14.57
N PHE A 71 1.53 -2.75 15.19
CA PHE A 71 0.96 -1.43 14.88
C PHE A 71 1.16 -1.07 13.42
N PHE A 72 2.37 -1.27 12.87
CA PHE A 72 2.63 -1.01 11.45
C PHE A 72 1.72 -1.84 10.54
N TYR A 73 1.53 -3.13 10.83
CA TYR A 73 0.62 -4.00 10.11
C TYR A 73 -0.81 -3.45 10.14
N GLU A 74 -1.37 -3.22 11.33
CA GLU A 74 -2.76 -2.75 11.50
C GLU A 74 -3.01 -1.37 10.88
N TYR A 75 -2.10 -0.41 11.07
CA TYR A 75 -2.26 0.92 10.48
C TYR A 75 -2.12 0.89 8.96
N THR A 76 -1.15 0.13 8.44
CA THR A 76 -0.95 0.04 6.98
C THR A 76 -2.14 -0.64 6.32
N THR A 77 -2.67 -1.71 6.92
CA THR A 77 -3.84 -2.41 6.39
C THR A 77 -5.07 -1.51 6.36
N MET A 78 -5.33 -0.79 7.46
CA MET A 78 -6.43 0.16 7.55
C MET A 78 -6.32 1.29 6.52
N VAL A 79 -5.11 1.83 6.29
CA VAL A 79 -4.87 2.87 5.28
C VAL A 79 -5.14 2.33 3.87
N LEU A 80 -4.64 1.14 3.54
CA LEU A 80 -4.86 0.53 2.22
C LEU A 80 -6.35 0.25 1.96
N GLU A 81 -7.09 -0.23 2.97
CA GLU A 81 -8.54 -0.40 2.91
C GLU A 81 -9.28 0.92 2.69
N ALA A 82 -8.92 1.96 3.43
CA ALA A 82 -9.51 3.28 3.26
C ALA A 82 -9.28 3.82 1.83
N VAL A 83 -8.06 3.67 1.30
CA VAL A 83 -7.72 4.08 -0.06
C VAL A 83 -8.48 3.26 -1.11
N ALA A 84 -8.60 1.96 -0.92
CA ALA A 84 -9.37 1.08 -1.81
C ALA A 84 -10.85 1.48 -1.86
N LEU A 85 -11.46 1.78 -0.71
CA LEU A 85 -12.84 2.28 -0.61
C LEU A 85 -13.02 3.60 -1.36
N LEU A 86 -12.09 4.56 -1.17
CA LEU A 86 -12.13 5.85 -1.86
C LEU A 86 -11.99 5.69 -3.37
N ARG A 87 -11.09 4.81 -3.83
CA ARG A 87 -10.92 4.46 -5.24
C ARG A 87 -12.20 3.87 -5.84
N ALA A 88 -12.85 2.93 -5.14
CA ALA A 88 -14.10 2.32 -5.58
C ALA A 88 -15.22 3.37 -5.71
N LYS A 89 -15.37 4.26 -4.73
CA LYS A 89 -16.33 5.38 -4.79
C LYS A 89 -16.07 6.30 -5.98
N LYS A 90 -14.81 6.65 -6.23
CA LYS A 90 -14.42 7.49 -7.38
C LYS A 90 -14.73 6.83 -8.72
N LYS A 91 -14.44 5.52 -8.88
CA LYS A 91 -14.79 4.76 -10.09
C LYS A 91 -16.30 4.72 -10.31
N LYS A 92 -17.09 4.51 -9.25
CA LYS A 92 -18.56 4.54 -9.31
C LYS A 92 -19.09 5.91 -9.76
N TYR A 93 -18.55 6.99 -9.21
CA TYR A 93 -18.92 8.36 -9.60
C TYR A 93 -18.63 8.64 -11.07
N ARG A 94 -17.43 8.28 -11.55
CA ARG A 94 -17.06 8.42 -12.97
C ARG A 94 -17.96 7.59 -13.90
N LYS A 95 -18.36 6.40 -13.48
CA LYS A 95 -19.26 5.53 -14.26
C LYS A 95 -20.68 6.10 -14.33
N ARG A 96 -21.18 6.72 -13.25
CA ARG A 96 -22.49 7.38 -13.24
C ARG A 96 -22.52 8.59 -14.19
N ASN A 97 -21.54 9.48 -14.07
CA ASN A 97 -21.46 10.66 -14.93
C ASN A 97 -21.18 10.34 -16.41
N ARG A 98 -20.75 9.13 -16.78
CA ARG A 98 -20.60 8.70 -18.19
C ARG A 98 -21.89 8.13 -18.80
N ARG A 99 -22.90 7.81 -17.99
CA ARG A 99 -24.19 7.27 -18.45
C ARG A 99 -25.26 8.35 -18.62
N GLU A 100 -24.98 9.57 -18.18
CA GLU A 100 -25.86 10.74 -18.29
C GLU A 100 -25.50 11.62 -19.52
N TRP A 101 -24.64 11.11 -20.40
CA TRP A 101 -24.32 11.63 -21.74
C TRP A 101 -24.59 10.54 -22.77
#